data_AF-A0A7Y2DD43-F1
#
_entry.id   AF-A0A7Y2DD43-F1
#
_cell.length_a   1.000
_cell.length_b   1.000
_cell.length_c   1.000
_cell.angle_alpha   90.00
_cell.angle_beta   90.00
_cell.angle_gamma   90.00
#
_symmetry.space_group_name_H-M   'P 1'
#
loop_
_entity.id
_entity.type
_entity.pdbx_description
1 polymer ?
#
loop_
_entity_poly.entity_id
_entity_poly.type
_entity_poly.pdbx_seq_one_letter_code
_entity_poly.pdbx_strand_id
1 'polypeptide(L)'
;TMIARLVGELYGALGVVSDGHLVEVSRTDLVGGYIGQTAIKTTELFHSAIGGVLFIDEAYSLTAGRGNNDYGAEAVDTLVKLMEDHRDNCVVIVAGYPERMHRFISSNPGLSSRFKRVISFPDYSVSELCAIFDSFA
;
A
#
# COMPACT_ATOMS: atom_id res chain seq x y z
N THR A 1 -3.63 -1.86 9.26
CA THR A 1 -4.14 -3.08 8.59
C THR A 1 -5.64 -3.27 8.72
N MET A 2 -6.27 -3.28 9.92
CA MET A 2 -7.72 -3.56 10.06
C MET A 2 -8.64 -2.70 9.17
N ILE A 3 -8.37 -1.40 9.04
CA ILE A 3 -9.18 -0.51 8.21
C ILE A 3 -9.07 -0.84 6.73
N ALA A 4 -7.90 -1.28 6.25
CA ALA A 4 -7.73 -1.69 4.86
C ALA A 4 -8.60 -2.91 4.53
N ARG A 5 -8.73 -3.85 5.47
CA ARG A 5 -9.61 -5.01 5.34
C ARG A 5 -11.09 -4.60 5.26
N LEU A 6 -11.54 -3.74 6.16
CA LEU A 6 -12.89 -3.17 6.15
C LEU A 6 -13.19 -2.42 4.84
N VAL A 7 -12.22 -1.65 4.34
CA VAL A 7 -12.36 -0.96 3.04
C VAL A 7 -12.50 -1.96 1.90
N GLY A 8 -11.74 -3.05 1.91
CA GLY A 8 -11.86 -4.12 0.92
C GLY A 8 -13.24 -4.77 0.93
N GLU A 9 -13.70 -5.22 2.10
CA GLU A 9 -15.02 -5.82 2.29
C GLU A 9 -16.15 -4.86 1.85
N LEU A 10 -16.03 -3.57 2.19
CA LEU A 10 -16.98 -2.54 1.75
C LEU A 10 -16.98 -2.36 0.23
N TYR A 11 -15.81 -2.26 -0.40
CA TYR A 11 -15.71 -2.09 -1.84
C TYR A 11 -16.17 -3.32 -2.63
N GLY A 12 -15.96 -4.53 -2.10
CA GLY A 12 -16.57 -5.75 -2.62
C GLY A 12 -18.11 -5.69 -2.55
N ALA A 13 -18.66 -5.34 -1.39
CA ALA A 13 -20.11 -5.22 -1.21
C ALA A 13 -20.76 -4.13 -2.10
N LEU A 14 -20.04 -3.06 -2.41
CA LEU A 14 -20.49 -1.99 -3.31
C LEU A 14 -20.25 -2.30 -4.80
N GLY A 15 -19.60 -3.41 -5.14
CA GLY A 15 -19.27 -3.77 -6.52
C GLY A 15 -18.20 -2.87 -7.15
N VAL A 16 -17.41 -2.16 -6.34
CA VAL A 16 -16.24 -1.38 -6.81
C VAL A 16 -15.12 -2.34 -7.23
N VAL A 17 -15.00 -3.45 -6.52
CA VAL A 17 -14.14 -4.59 -6.86
C VAL A 17 -14.97 -5.87 -6.78
N SER A 18 -14.50 -6.97 -7.39
CA SER A 18 -15.30 -8.19 -7.53
C SER A 18 -15.44 -9.03 -6.27
N ASP A 19 -14.46 -9.03 -5.36
CA ASP A 19 -14.43 -9.87 -4.14
C ASP A 19 -14.16 -9.04 -2.88
N GLY A 20 -13.18 -8.13 -2.92
CA GLY A 20 -12.84 -7.26 -1.79
C GLY A 20 -11.86 -7.88 -0.79
N HIS A 21 -11.20 -8.99 -1.15
CA HIS A 21 -10.13 -9.58 -0.33
C HIS A 21 -8.95 -8.63 -0.17
N LEU A 22 -8.17 -8.84 0.88
CA LEU A 22 -6.98 -8.05 1.20
C LEU A 22 -5.72 -8.87 0.98
N VAL A 23 -4.79 -8.33 0.20
CA VAL A 23 -3.41 -8.83 0.09
C VAL A 23 -2.48 -7.83 0.76
N GLU A 24 -1.86 -8.24 1.86
CA GLU A 24 -0.93 -7.41 2.62
C GLU A 24 0.51 -7.77 2.27
N VAL A 25 1.30 -6.75 1.93
CA VAL A 25 2.70 -6.89 1.51
C VAL A 25 3.57 -5.77 2.08
N SER A 26 4.87 -6.00 2.08
CA SER A 26 5.90 -5.05 2.44
C SER A 26 6.99 -5.00 1.36
N ARG A 27 8.02 -4.17 1.57
CA ARG A 27 9.17 -4.09 0.67
C ARG A 27 9.87 -5.44 0.46
N THR A 28 10.00 -6.28 1.49
CA THR A 28 10.71 -7.56 1.35
C THR A 28 9.98 -8.55 0.45
N ASP A 29 8.67 -8.39 0.32
CA ASP A 29 7.83 -9.23 -0.53
C ASP A 29 7.94 -8.78 -2.00
N LEU A 30 7.89 -7.46 -2.22
CA LEU A 30 7.90 -6.84 -3.54
C LEU A 30 9.28 -6.83 -4.20
N VAL A 31 10.34 -6.63 -3.43
CA VAL A 31 11.70 -6.44 -3.96
C VAL A 31 12.46 -7.77 -4.02
N GLY A 32 13.05 -8.07 -5.18
CA GLY A 32 13.86 -9.26 -5.41
C GLY A 32 15.27 -9.14 -4.84
N GLY A 33 15.91 -10.28 -4.59
CA GLY A 33 17.32 -10.33 -4.16
C GLY A 33 18.32 -10.18 -5.31
N TYR A 34 17.85 -10.30 -6.56
CA TYR A 34 18.67 -10.32 -7.77
C TYR A 34 18.03 -9.49 -8.88
N ILE A 35 18.86 -9.04 -9.83
CA ILE A 35 18.45 -8.25 -11.00
C ILE A 35 17.32 -8.94 -11.77
N GLY A 36 16.27 -8.19 -12.10
CA GLY A 36 15.14 -8.66 -12.92
C GLY A 36 14.08 -9.48 -12.17
N GLN A 37 14.25 -9.76 -10.88
CA GLN A 37 13.24 -10.46 -10.09
C GLN A 37 12.17 -9.54 -9.52
N THR A 38 12.50 -8.26 -9.30
CA THR A 38 11.61 -7.32 -8.61
C THR A 38 10.32 -7.06 -9.40
N ALA A 39 10.43 -6.81 -10.71
CA ALA A 39 9.25 -6.63 -11.56
C ALA A 39 8.35 -7.87 -11.54
N ILE A 40 8.93 -9.08 -11.57
CA ILE A 40 8.18 -10.35 -11.55
C ILE A 40 7.42 -10.49 -10.23
N LYS A 41 8.12 -10.40 -9.09
CA LYS A 41 7.51 -10.50 -7.76
C LYS A 41 6.42 -9.46 -7.52
N THR A 42 6.70 -8.21 -7.89
CA THR A 42 5.73 -7.11 -7.76
C THR A 42 4.47 -7.39 -8.58
N THR A 43 4.64 -7.90 -9.81
CA THR A 43 3.53 -8.26 -10.69
C THR A 43 2.70 -9.42 -10.13
N GLU A 44 3.35 -10.48 -9.65
CA GLU A 44 2.67 -11.64 -9.06
C GLU A 44 1.82 -11.26 -7.85
N LEU A 45 2.39 -10.48 -6.93
CA LEU A 45 1.68 -10.00 -5.74
C LEU A 45 0.53 -9.05 -6.12
N PHE A 46 0.74 -8.14 -7.07
CA PHE A 46 -0.32 -7.26 -7.55
C PHE A 46 -1.46 -8.06 -8.20
N HIS A 47 -1.16 -9.04 -9.05
CA HIS A 47 -2.16 -9.88 -9.68
C HIS A 47 -2.98 -10.67 -8.67
N SER A 48 -2.37 -11.12 -7.56
CA SER A 48 -3.09 -11.77 -6.48
C SER A 48 -4.11 -10.85 -5.78
N ALA A 49 -3.96 -9.53 -5.91
CA ALA A 49 -4.86 -8.52 -5.36
C ALA A 49 -5.94 -8.05 -6.36
N ILE A 50 -5.91 -8.49 -7.62
CA ILE A 50 -6.96 -8.17 -8.60
C ILE A 50 -8.29 -8.72 -8.08
N GLY A 51 -9.33 -7.88 -8.13
CA GLY A 51 -10.64 -8.14 -7.55
C GLY A 51 -10.76 -7.71 -6.09
N GLY A 52 -9.69 -7.18 -5.48
CA GLY A 52 -9.65 -6.79 -4.09
C GLY A 52 -8.73 -5.58 -3.84
N VAL A 53 -8.00 -5.65 -2.73
CA VAL A 53 -7.14 -4.57 -2.22
C VAL A 53 -5.71 -5.06 -2.05
N LEU A 54 -4.76 -4.35 -2.65
CA LEU A 54 -3.33 -4.48 -2.34
C LEU A 54 -2.96 -3.45 -1.26
N PHE A 55 -2.57 -3.93 -0.08
CA PHE A 55 -2.10 -3.09 1.02
C PHE A 55 -0.59 -3.20 1.17
N ILE A 56 0.11 -2.08 1.02
CA ILE A 56 1.58 -2.01 1.13
C ILE A 56 1.93 -1.26 2.41
N ASP A 57 2.45 -1.98 3.39
CA ASP A 57 2.92 -1.36 4.63
C ASP A 57 4.31 -0.75 4.45
N GLU A 58 4.54 0.35 5.16
CA GLU A 58 5.74 1.17 5.10
C GLU A 58 6.23 1.44 3.66
N ALA A 59 5.31 1.81 2.76
CA ALA A 59 5.58 1.88 1.31
C ALA A 59 6.75 2.82 0.95
N TYR A 60 7.02 3.84 1.79
CA TYR A 60 8.15 4.73 1.66
C TYR A 60 9.52 4.02 1.67
N SER A 61 9.59 2.81 2.21
CA SER A 61 10.79 1.97 2.18
C SER A 61 11.18 1.58 0.75
N LEU A 62 10.24 1.51 -0.20
CA LEU A 62 10.52 1.21 -1.61
C LEU A 62 11.38 2.27 -2.29
N THR A 63 11.34 3.52 -1.82
CA THR A 63 12.12 4.64 -2.38
C THR A 63 13.25 5.10 -1.45
N ALA A 64 13.49 4.37 -0.35
CA ALA A 64 14.39 4.81 0.72
C ALA A 64 15.86 4.39 0.52
N GLY A 65 16.20 3.49 -0.40
CA GLY A 65 17.58 3.03 -0.54
C GLY A 65 18.47 4.03 -1.28
N ARG A 66 19.75 4.01 -0.88
CA ARG A 66 20.79 4.96 -1.29
C ARG A 66 21.99 4.30 -1.98
N GLY A 67 21.79 3.15 -2.64
CA GLY A 67 22.89 2.36 -3.21
C GLY A 67 22.64 1.85 -4.63
N ASN A 68 23.72 1.48 -5.32
CA ASN A 68 23.72 0.99 -6.71
C ASN A 68 22.94 -0.33 -6.94
N ASN A 69 22.47 -1.01 -5.89
CA ASN A 69 21.70 -2.26 -5.96
C ASN A 69 20.30 -2.13 -5.33
N ASP A 70 19.74 -0.91 -5.22
CA ASP A 70 18.37 -0.76 -4.75
C ASP A 70 17.35 -0.95 -5.89
N TYR A 71 16.73 -2.13 -5.92
CA TYR A 71 15.67 -2.47 -6.89
C TYR A 71 14.28 -1.94 -6.47
N GLY A 72 14.17 -1.16 -5.39
CA GLY A 72 12.89 -0.60 -4.95
C GLY A 72 12.26 0.37 -5.97
N ALA A 73 13.07 1.10 -6.74
CA ALA A 73 12.58 1.94 -7.83
C ALA A 73 11.88 1.11 -8.93
N GLU A 74 12.41 -0.07 -9.26
CA GLU A 74 11.80 -0.99 -10.23
C GLU A 74 10.42 -1.50 -9.74
N ALA A 75 10.29 -1.77 -8.43
CA ALA A 75 9.00 -2.12 -7.84
C ALA A 75 7.99 -0.97 -7.97
N VAL A 76 8.41 0.27 -7.70
CA VAL A 76 7.56 1.46 -7.83
C VAL A 76 7.09 1.67 -9.28
N ASP A 77 7.99 1.58 -10.24
CA ASP A 77 7.66 1.74 -11.66
C ASP A 77 6.70 0.65 -12.14
N THR A 78 6.93 -0.59 -11.69
CA THR A 78 6.03 -1.73 -11.96
C THR A 78 4.65 -1.50 -11.34
N LEU A 79 4.58 -1.08 -10.07
CA LEU A 79 3.33 -0.77 -9.39
C LEU A 79 2.56 0.35 -10.10
N VAL A 80 3.21 1.46 -10.45
CA VAL A 80 2.56 2.58 -11.14
C VAL A 80 1.95 2.14 -12.46
N LYS A 81 2.64 1.29 -13.23
CA LYS A 81 2.11 0.73 -14.47
C LYS A 81 0.88 -0.14 -14.21
N LEU A 82 0.97 -1.08 -13.27
CA LEU A 82 -0.13 -2.00 -12.95
C LEU A 82 -1.36 -1.27 -12.39
N MET A 83 -1.14 -0.21 -11.60
CA MET A 83 -2.21 0.67 -11.11
C MET A 83 -2.95 1.39 -12.24
N GLU A 84 -2.27 1.71 -13.34
CA GLU A 84 -2.90 2.28 -14.52
C GLU A 84 -3.67 1.21 -15.31
N ASP A 85 -3.02 0.09 -15.58
CA ASP A 85 -3.57 -1.01 -16.40
C ASP A 85 -4.79 -1.68 -15.74
N HIS A 86 -4.85 -1.71 -14.41
CA HIS A 86 -5.89 -2.39 -13.62
C HIS A 86 -6.69 -1.46 -12.70
N ARG A 87 -6.78 -0.18 -13.05
CA ARG A 87 -7.45 0.88 -12.26
C ARG A 87 -8.89 0.59 -11.85
N ASP A 88 -9.61 -0.23 -12.61
CA ASP A 88 -11.02 -0.55 -12.38
C ASP A 88 -11.22 -1.85 -11.60
N ASN A 89 -10.15 -2.63 -11.37
CA ASN A 89 -10.25 -3.97 -10.81
C ASN A 89 -9.36 -4.19 -9.57
N CYS A 90 -8.54 -3.22 -9.16
CA CYS A 90 -7.67 -3.35 -8.00
C CYS A 90 -7.56 -2.01 -7.26
N VAL A 91 -7.76 -2.04 -5.95
CA VAL A 91 -7.55 -0.87 -5.09
C VAL A 91 -6.19 -1.01 -4.40
N VAL A 92 -5.35 0.01 -4.52
CA VAL A 92 -4.05 0.04 -3.82
C VAL A 92 -4.11 1.00 -2.64
N ILE A 93 -3.74 0.49 -1.46
CA ILE A 93 -3.61 1.26 -0.22
C ILE A 93 -2.15 1.21 0.23
N VAL A 94 -1.57 2.37 0.49
CA VAL A 94 -0.22 2.50 1.05
C VAL A 94 -0.29 3.07 2.45
N ALA A 95 0.52 2.54 3.36
CA ALA A 95 0.56 2.99 4.76
C ALA A 95 1.99 3.33 5.21
N GLY A 96 2.08 4.14 6.26
CA GLY A 96 3.34 4.55 6.87
C GLY A 96 3.25 5.89 7.58
N TYR A 97 4.38 6.34 8.12
CA TYR A 97 4.47 7.63 8.82
C TYR A 97 4.16 8.82 7.89
N PRO A 98 3.34 9.81 8.33
CA PRO A 98 2.82 10.86 7.45
C PRO A 98 3.89 11.62 6.65
N GLU A 99 5.00 12.00 7.30
CA GLU A 99 6.08 12.74 6.65
C GLU A 99 6.81 11.88 5.60
N ARG A 100 7.05 10.60 5.92
CA ARG A 100 7.70 9.67 5.00
C ARG A 100 6.81 9.35 3.80
N MET A 101 5.51 9.24 4.02
CA MET A 101 4.51 9.04 2.96
C MET A 101 4.42 10.23 2.02
N HIS A 102 4.50 11.47 2.53
CA HIS A 102 4.55 12.66 1.67
C HIS A 102 5.78 12.63 0.75
N ARG A 103 6.95 12.26 1.29
CA ARG A 103 8.19 12.14 0.49
C ARG A 103 8.09 11.03 -0.55
N PHE A 104 7.52 9.88 -0.18
CA PHE A 104 7.28 8.76 -1.09
C PHE A 104 6.33 9.13 -2.24
N ILE A 105 5.17 9.72 -1.94
CA ILE A 105 4.21 10.12 -2.99
C ILE A 105 4.84 11.15 -3.93
N SER A 106 5.67 12.06 -3.39
CA SER A 106 6.36 13.11 -4.16
C SER A 106 7.59 12.62 -4.92
N SER A 107 8.09 11.40 -4.66
CA SER A 107 9.33 10.92 -5.29
C SER A 107 9.14 10.49 -6.74
N ASN A 108 7.90 10.18 -7.14
CA ASN A 108 7.56 9.78 -8.50
C ASN A 108 6.23 10.44 -8.92
N PRO A 109 6.17 11.19 -10.03
CA PRO A 109 4.93 11.81 -10.53
C PRO A 109 3.80 10.81 -10.78
N GLY A 110 4.15 9.56 -11.10
CA GLY A 110 3.25 8.43 -11.19
C GLY A 110 2.49 8.18 -9.88
N LEU A 111 3.19 8.13 -8.75
CA LEU A 111 2.57 7.97 -7.44
C LEU A 111 1.66 9.16 -7.11
N SER A 112 2.17 10.39 -7.26
CA SER A 112 1.42 11.63 -6.99
C SER A 112 0.09 11.71 -7.76
N SER A 113 0.05 11.22 -8.99
CA SER A 113 -1.17 11.27 -9.82
C SER A 113 -2.20 10.21 -9.47
N ARG A 114 -1.79 9.07 -8.88
CA ARG A 114 -2.70 7.96 -8.50
C ARG A 114 -3.15 8.04 -7.05
N PHE A 115 -2.31 8.51 -6.12
CA PHE A 115 -2.65 8.64 -4.70
C PHE A 115 -3.25 10.01 -4.36
N LYS A 116 -4.54 10.21 -4.68
CA LYS A 116 -5.25 11.46 -4.42
C LYS A 116 -5.98 11.53 -3.08
N ARG A 117 -6.24 10.38 -2.45
CA ARG A 117 -6.95 10.30 -1.17
C ARG A 117 -5.97 9.96 -0.07
N VAL A 118 -5.94 10.79 0.97
CA VAL A 118 -5.11 10.60 2.16
C VAL A 118 -6.03 10.55 3.36
N ILE A 119 -5.89 9.50 4.17
CA ILE A 119 -6.60 9.34 5.44
C ILE A 119 -5.55 9.43 6.54
N SER A 120 -5.74 10.37 7.46
CA SER A 120 -4.84 10.56 8.60
C SER A 120 -5.39 9.85 9.82
N PHE A 121 -4.54 9.09 10.50
CA PHE A 121 -4.85 8.45 11.79
C PHE A 121 -4.07 9.19 12.88
N PRO A 122 -4.71 10.12 13.61
CA PRO A 122 -4.04 10.79 14.72
C PRO A 122 -3.80 9.83 15.88
N ASP A 123 -2.79 10.14 16.70
CA ASP A 123 -2.59 9.45 17.96
C ASP A 123 -3.79 9.66 18.89
N TYR A 124 -4.08 8.64 19.72
CA TYR A 124 -5.12 8.74 20.73
C TYR A 124 -4.79 9.84 21.75
N SER A 125 -5.79 10.63 22.09
CA SER A 125 -5.73 11.51 23.25
C SER A 125 -5.63 10.72 24.56
N VAL A 126 -5.15 11.35 25.61
CA VAL A 126 -5.07 10.74 26.96
C VAL A 126 -6.44 10.21 27.40
N SER A 127 -7.52 10.94 27.13
CA SER A 127 -8.89 10.50 27.46
C SER A 127 -9.31 9.25 26.68
N GLU A 128 -8.96 9.15 25.40
CA GLU A 128 -9.25 7.96 24.59
C GLU A 128 -8.42 6.76 25.07
N LEU A 129 -7.15 6.99 25.44
CA LEU A 129 -6.30 5.94 26.03
C LEU A 129 -6.88 5.43 27.35
N CYS A 130 -7.38 6.31 28.23
CA CYS A 130 -8.08 5.91 29.45
C CYS A 130 -9.34 5.08 29.13
N ALA A 131 -10.17 5.51 28.17
CA ALA A 131 -11.37 4.76 27.78
C ALA A 131 -11.04 3.39 27.18
N ILE A 132 -9.96 3.28 26.39
CA ILE A 132 -9.46 2.00 25.88
C ILE A 132 -9.00 1.11 27.04
N PHE A 133 -8.27 1.66 28.00
CA PHE A 133 -7.82 0.92 29.18
C PHE A 133 -8.99 0.37 30.01
N ASP A 134 -10.01 1.20 30.24
CA ASP A 134 -11.21 0.80 30.97
C ASP A 134 -12.00 -0.30 30.24
N SER A 135 -11.95 -0.34 28.90
CA SER A 135 -12.62 -1.39 28.11
C SER A 135 -11.98 -2.78 28.24
N PHE A 136 -10.77 -2.88 28.81
CA PHE A 136 -10.11 -4.14 29.11
C PHE A 136 -10.39 -4.67 30.53
N ALA A 137 -11.01 -3.86 31.40
CA ALA A 137 -11.33 -4.21 32.79
C ALA A 137 -12.70 -4.88 32.91
#